data_AF-A0A352B599-F1
#
_entry.id   AF-A0A352B599-F1
#
_cell.length_a   1.000
_cell.length_b   1.000
_cell.length_c   1.000
_cell.angle_alpha   90.00
_cell.angle_beta   90.00
_cell.angle_gamma   90.00
#
_symmetry.space_group_name_H-M   'P 1'
#
loop_
_entity.id
_entity.type
_entity.pdbx_description
1 polymer ?
#
loop_
_entity_poly.entity_id
_entity_poly.type
_entity_poly.pdbx_seq_one_letter_code
_entity_poly.pdbx_strand_id
1 'polypeptide(L)'
;MIGLRVTDPAGNTDVDYAAVTVASVNGPPAITSFVPADVAPTASAATPLAFSATATDPDSDPLTFVWTVDGVEVSTANGFTLTPLAGETGTRFVRLTVSDNSPLSIDAVEQRLVTLTVAAPDPNDVDDDGDGFTENQGDCDDSNANRFPGNPELCDGVDNDCDGAVDDGIAP
;
A
#
# COMPACT_ATOMS: atom_id res chain seq x y z
N MET A 1 -22.33 10.29 40.89
CA MET A 1 -23.32 10.90 41.82
C MET A 1 -22.56 11.53 42.97
N ILE A 2 -22.96 12.70 43.42
CA ILE A 2 -22.41 13.37 44.59
C ILE A 2 -23.47 13.34 45.68
N GLY A 3 -23.10 12.90 46.87
CA GLY A 3 -23.99 12.88 48.04
C GLY A 3 -23.68 14.05 48.97
N LEU A 4 -24.71 14.75 49.44
CA LEU A 4 -24.61 15.75 50.49
C LEU A 4 -25.22 15.17 51.76
N ARG A 5 -24.44 15.12 52.85
CA ARG A 5 -24.95 14.79 54.20
C ARG A 5 -25.00 16.06 55.04
N VAL A 6 -26.18 16.42 55.52
CA VAL A 6 -26.37 17.49 56.50
C VAL A 6 -26.61 16.90 57.88
N THR A 7 -26.10 17.54 58.93
CA THR A 7 -26.26 17.09 60.33
C THR A 7 -26.57 18.29 61.21
N ASP A 8 -27.62 18.22 62.00
CA ASP A 8 -27.96 19.26 62.97
C ASP A 8 -27.12 19.14 64.26
N PRO A 9 -27.10 20.16 65.16
CA PRO A 9 -26.37 20.09 66.42
C PRO A 9 -26.86 19.02 67.39
N ALA A 10 -28.06 18.47 67.18
CA ALA A 10 -28.61 17.36 67.96
C ALA A 10 -28.18 15.99 67.40
N GLY A 11 -27.47 15.96 66.26
CA GLY A 11 -26.92 14.77 65.63
C GLY A 11 -27.84 14.11 64.61
N ASN A 12 -29.01 14.69 64.29
CA ASN A 12 -29.88 14.15 63.23
C ASN A 12 -29.28 14.45 61.87
N THR A 13 -29.40 13.51 60.93
CA THR A 13 -28.79 13.66 59.60
C THR A 13 -29.75 13.38 58.47
N ASP A 14 -29.59 14.12 57.39
CA ASP A 14 -30.28 13.89 56.12
C ASP A 14 -29.26 13.77 54.99
N VAL A 15 -29.56 12.97 53.97
CA VAL A 15 -28.68 12.70 52.84
C VAL A 15 -29.45 12.84 51.54
N ASP A 16 -28.95 13.68 50.65
CA ASP A 16 -29.48 13.83 49.29
C ASP A 16 -28.40 13.52 48.24
N TYR A 17 -28.83 13.07 47.06
CA TYR A 17 -27.95 12.68 45.97
C TYR A 17 -28.25 13.47 44.70
N ALA A 18 -27.20 14.07 44.12
CA ALA A 18 -27.26 14.66 42.79
C ALA A 18 -26.49 13.79 41.79
N ALA A 19 -27.10 13.53 40.63
CA ALA A 19 -26.36 13.00 39.49
C ALA A 19 -25.55 14.14 38.85
N VAL A 20 -24.25 13.91 38.67
CA VAL A 20 -23.37 14.74 37.84
C VAL A 20 -22.96 13.88 36.67
N THR A 21 -23.29 14.31 35.45
CA THR A 21 -22.79 13.71 34.21
C THR A 21 -21.62 14.54 33.73
N VAL A 22 -20.42 13.97 33.77
CA VAL A 22 -19.26 14.58 33.11
C VAL A 22 -19.31 14.13 31.66
N ALA A 23 -19.56 15.06 30.74
CA ALA A 23 -19.38 14.77 29.31
C ALA A 23 -17.89 14.52 29.06
N SER A 24 -17.56 13.57 28.18
CA SER A 24 -16.21 13.49 27.61
C SER A 24 -15.93 14.85 26.97
N VAL A 25 -14.92 15.55 27.47
CA VAL A 25 -14.52 16.86 26.94
C VAL A 25 -13.99 16.73 25.50
N ASN A 26 -13.53 15.52 25.15
CA ASN A 26 -13.02 15.20 23.83
C ASN A 26 -13.29 13.74 23.47
N GLY A 27 -13.78 13.49 22.27
CA GLY A 27 -13.93 12.18 21.63
C GLY A 27 -12.69 11.82 20.82
N PRO A 28 -12.38 10.53 20.64
CA PRO A 28 -11.24 10.12 19.82
C PRO A 28 -11.51 10.30 18.32
N PRO A 29 -10.47 10.57 17.53
CA PRO A 29 -10.58 10.56 16.08
C PRO A 29 -10.95 9.15 15.58
N ALA A 30 -11.51 9.09 14.38
CA ALA A 30 -11.83 7.85 13.70
C ALA A 30 -11.32 7.89 12.25
N ILE A 31 -10.54 6.88 11.87
CA ILE A 31 -10.16 6.67 10.47
C ILE A 31 -11.40 6.16 9.72
N THR A 32 -11.82 6.91 8.69
CA THR A 32 -13.03 6.61 7.90
C THR A 32 -12.73 5.94 6.58
N SER A 33 -11.51 6.09 6.06
CA SER A 33 -11.01 5.31 4.92
C SER A 33 -9.50 5.07 5.05
N PHE A 34 -9.06 3.94 4.53
CA PHE A 34 -7.65 3.57 4.47
C PHE A 34 -7.41 2.82 3.15
N VAL A 35 -6.52 3.36 2.33
CA VAL A 35 -6.11 2.78 1.04
C VAL A 35 -4.64 2.35 1.16
N PRO A 36 -4.28 1.14 0.71
CA PRO A 36 -5.16 0.10 0.15
C PRO A 36 -6.08 -0.54 1.20
N ALA A 37 -7.28 -0.92 0.77
CA ALA A 37 -8.25 -1.62 1.62
C ALA A 37 -7.80 -3.06 1.93
N ASP A 38 -7.05 -3.69 1.02
CA ASP A 38 -6.41 -4.98 1.25
C ASP A 38 -5.47 -4.91 2.47
N VAL A 39 -5.57 -5.90 3.35
CA VAL A 39 -4.80 -6.03 4.59
C VAL A 39 -3.38 -6.53 4.36
N ALA A 40 -3.15 -7.23 3.23
CA ALA A 40 -1.86 -7.81 2.86
C ALA A 40 -1.47 -7.46 1.41
N PRO A 41 -1.37 -6.17 1.06
CA PRO A 41 -1.07 -5.75 -0.31
C PRO A 41 0.37 -6.09 -0.69
N THR A 42 0.62 -6.22 -1.99
CA THR A 42 1.96 -6.41 -2.55
C THR A 42 2.51 -5.13 -3.16
N ALA A 43 3.82 -4.94 -3.11
CA ALA A 43 4.51 -3.86 -3.80
C ALA A 43 5.83 -4.35 -4.41
N SER A 44 6.27 -3.70 -5.49
CA SER A 44 7.58 -3.90 -6.10
C SER A 44 8.11 -2.59 -6.68
N ALA A 45 9.37 -2.56 -7.10
CA ALA A 45 9.94 -1.38 -7.76
C ALA A 45 9.17 -0.96 -9.04
N ALA A 46 8.59 -1.92 -9.76
CA ALA A 46 7.77 -1.68 -10.95
C ALA A 46 6.31 -1.32 -10.62
N THR A 47 5.85 -1.67 -9.41
CA THR A 47 4.48 -1.39 -8.95
C THR A 47 4.50 -0.73 -7.56
N PRO A 48 4.82 0.58 -7.48
CA PRO A 48 4.77 1.32 -6.23
C PRO A 48 3.36 1.34 -5.64
N LEU A 49 3.26 1.28 -4.32
CA LEU A 49 1.99 1.19 -3.61
C LEU A 49 1.62 2.51 -2.95
N ALA A 50 0.51 3.10 -3.39
CA ALA A 50 -0.01 4.34 -2.81
C ALA A 50 -0.82 4.07 -1.54
N PHE A 51 -0.51 4.83 -0.50
CA PHE A 51 -1.25 4.88 0.75
C PHE A 51 -1.98 6.21 0.88
N SER A 52 -3.23 6.17 1.34
CA SER A 52 -3.98 7.36 1.72
C SER A 52 -5.03 7.03 2.76
N ALA A 53 -5.45 8.03 3.52
CA ALA A 53 -6.49 7.87 4.52
C ALA A 53 -7.33 9.14 4.68
N THR A 54 -8.57 8.95 5.13
CA THR A 54 -9.42 10.02 5.65
C THR A 54 -9.78 9.71 7.09
N ALA A 55 -9.95 10.75 7.90
CA ALA A 55 -10.37 10.61 9.28
C ALA A 55 -11.32 11.75 9.66
N THR A 56 -12.10 11.53 10.70
CA THR A 56 -13.06 12.49 11.28
C THR A 56 -12.91 12.51 12.78
N ASP A 57 -13.28 13.62 13.38
CA ASP A 57 -13.34 13.77 14.82
C ASP A 57 -14.75 14.22 15.25
N PRO A 58 -15.37 13.62 16.28
CA PRO A 58 -16.70 14.01 16.75
C PRO A 58 -16.79 15.46 17.25
N ASP A 59 -15.69 15.99 17.78
CA ASP A 59 -15.59 17.33 18.35
C ASP A 59 -15.05 18.35 17.33
N SER A 60 -14.75 17.86 16.11
CA SER A 60 -14.20 18.63 15.00
C SER A 60 -12.82 19.23 15.29
N ASP A 61 -12.04 18.55 16.14
CA ASP A 61 -10.68 18.95 16.43
C ASP A 61 -9.75 18.78 15.21
N PRO A 62 -8.70 19.61 15.05
CA PRO A 62 -7.73 19.47 13.98
C PRO A 62 -6.96 18.15 14.06
N LEU A 63 -6.95 17.39 12.96
CA LEU A 63 -6.29 16.09 12.89
C LEU A 63 -4.87 16.18 12.34
N THR A 64 -3.96 15.42 12.95
CA THR A 64 -2.60 15.17 12.44
C THR A 64 -2.47 13.72 12.00
N PHE A 65 -1.66 13.48 10.98
CA PHE A 65 -1.40 12.15 10.41
C PHE A 65 0.08 11.86 10.56
N VAL A 66 0.43 10.62 10.94
CA VAL A 66 1.79 10.12 10.97
C VAL A 66 1.83 8.73 10.36
N TRP A 67 2.51 8.62 9.22
CA TRP A 67 2.79 7.34 8.56
C TRP A 67 4.18 6.86 8.93
N THR A 68 4.27 5.60 9.36
CA THR A 68 5.55 4.93 9.59
C THR A 68 5.68 3.67 8.76
N VAL A 69 6.91 3.39 8.32
CA VAL A 69 7.32 2.12 7.69
C VAL A 69 8.36 1.50 8.61
N ASP A 70 8.06 0.30 9.12
CA ASP A 70 8.87 -0.41 10.12
C ASP A 70 9.20 0.45 11.35
N GLY A 71 8.25 1.31 11.74
CA GLY A 71 8.37 2.21 12.89
C GLY A 71 9.11 3.53 12.60
N VAL A 72 9.63 3.73 11.38
CA VAL A 72 10.28 4.98 10.98
C VAL A 72 9.26 5.88 10.28
N GLU A 73 9.15 7.14 10.70
CA GLU A 73 8.27 8.12 10.05
C GLU A 73 8.68 8.39 8.61
N VAL A 74 7.71 8.33 7.69
CA VAL A 74 7.90 8.57 6.25
C VAL A 74 7.04 9.71 5.71
N SER A 75 5.94 10.06 6.38
CA SER A 75 5.04 11.14 5.94
C SER A 75 4.15 11.62 7.07
N THR A 76 3.79 12.90 7.04
CA THR A 76 2.74 13.51 7.88
C THR A 76 1.54 14.02 7.08
N ALA A 77 1.51 13.74 5.78
CA ALA A 77 0.37 14.07 4.92
C ALA A 77 -0.74 13.01 5.06
N ASN A 78 -1.89 13.24 4.41
CA ASN A 78 -2.99 12.28 4.35
C ASN A 78 -2.69 11.05 3.45
N GLY A 79 -1.47 10.91 2.96
CA GLY A 79 -1.00 9.78 2.17
C GLY A 79 0.49 9.87 1.82
N PHE A 80 1.01 8.79 1.24
CA PHE A 80 2.36 8.69 0.69
C PHE A 80 2.42 7.52 -0.31
N THR A 81 3.50 7.42 -1.08
CA THR A 81 3.73 6.27 -1.96
C THR A 81 4.94 5.48 -1.47
N LEU A 82 4.75 4.19 -1.24
CA LEU A 82 5.83 3.24 -0.96
C LEU A 82 6.42 2.75 -2.28
N THR A 83 7.68 3.06 -2.52
CA THR A 83 8.43 2.61 -3.70
C THR A 83 9.61 1.73 -3.25
N PRO A 84 9.45 0.39 -3.29
CA PRO A 84 10.54 -0.53 -2.99
C PRO A 84 11.71 -0.39 -3.97
N LEU A 85 12.91 -0.79 -3.54
CA LEU A 85 14.07 -0.87 -4.43
C LEU A 85 13.98 -2.08 -5.36
N ALA A 86 14.67 -2.01 -6.51
CA ALA A 86 14.76 -3.15 -7.42
C ALA A 86 15.42 -4.34 -6.72
N GLY A 87 14.77 -5.52 -6.78
CA GLY A 87 15.23 -6.73 -6.09
C GLY A 87 14.89 -6.79 -4.59
N GLU A 88 14.25 -5.77 -4.02
CA GLU A 88 13.84 -5.79 -2.63
C GLU A 88 12.73 -6.84 -2.40
N THR A 89 12.90 -7.68 -1.39
CA THR A 89 11.94 -8.71 -1.01
C THR A 89 11.73 -8.71 0.50
N GLY A 90 10.60 -9.23 0.95
CA GLY A 90 10.29 -9.38 2.37
C GLY A 90 8.96 -8.77 2.75
N THR A 91 8.84 -8.26 3.97
CA THR A 91 7.60 -7.65 4.46
C THR A 91 7.92 -6.34 5.16
N ARG A 92 7.13 -5.31 4.86
CA ARG A 92 7.18 -4.00 5.51
C ARG A 92 5.92 -3.78 6.33
N PHE A 93 6.08 -3.17 7.50
CA PHE A 93 4.97 -2.82 8.37
C PHE A 93 4.63 -1.34 8.22
N VAL A 94 3.52 -1.04 7.54
CA VAL A 94 3.03 0.32 7.36
C VAL A 94 1.99 0.62 8.44
N ARG A 95 2.18 1.70 9.19
CA ARG A 95 1.26 2.11 10.25
C ARG A 95 0.89 3.57 10.08
N LEU A 96 -0.40 3.86 10.15
CA LEU A 96 -0.94 5.21 10.29
C LEU A 96 -1.34 5.45 11.75
N THR A 97 -0.97 6.61 12.27
CA THR A 97 -1.54 7.19 13.49
C THR A 97 -2.23 8.49 13.14
N VAL A 98 -3.48 8.65 13.57
CA VAL A 98 -4.22 9.91 13.46
C VAL A 98 -4.53 10.42 14.87
N SER A 99 -4.10 11.64 15.16
CA SER A 99 -4.28 12.28 16.46
C SER A 99 -5.10 13.56 16.31
N ASP A 100 -5.96 13.84 17.28
CA ASP A 100 -6.63 15.13 17.50
C ASP A 100 -5.77 16.09 18.36
N ASN A 101 -4.56 15.66 18.75
CA ASN A 101 -3.64 16.36 19.66
C ASN A 101 -4.17 16.56 21.09
N SER A 102 -5.17 15.78 21.50
CA SER A 102 -5.76 15.84 22.83
C SER A 102 -5.22 14.73 23.72
N PRO A 103 -4.79 15.02 24.97
CA PRO A 103 -4.39 13.98 25.92
C PRO A 103 -5.58 13.27 26.56
N LEU A 104 -6.83 13.66 26.23
CA LEU A 104 -8.05 13.17 26.86
C LEU A 104 -8.74 12.05 26.06
N SER A 105 -8.25 11.78 24.85
CA SER A 105 -8.71 10.74 23.93
C SER A 105 -7.52 9.90 23.47
N ILE A 106 -7.80 8.79 22.78
CA ILE A 106 -6.78 7.94 22.16
C ILE A 106 -6.66 8.25 20.68
N ASP A 107 -5.45 8.14 20.14
CA ASP A 107 -5.22 8.24 18.70
C ASP A 107 -5.85 7.06 17.95
N ALA A 108 -6.34 7.32 16.74
CA ALA A 108 -6.77 6.27 15.82
C ALA A 108 -5.57 5.65 15.12
N VAL A 109 -5.55 4.33 15.00
CA VAL A 109 -4.42 3.59 14.45
C VAL A 109 -4.92 2.54 13.47
N GLU A 110 -4.30 2.47 12.29
CA GLU A 110 -4.56 1.44 11.29
C GLU A 110 -3.23 1.01 10.65
N GLN A 111 -3.12 -0.23 10.18
CA GLN A 111 -1.85 -0.81 9.73
C GLN A 111 -2.00 -1.80 8.57
N ARG A 112 -0.93 -1.98 7.79
CA ARG A 112 -0.81 -2.98 6.72
C ARG A 112 0.51 -3.72 6.78
N LEU A 113 0.45 -5.01 6.48
CA LEU A 113 1.63 -5.84 6.24
C LEU A 113 1.83 -5.92 4.74
N VAL A 114 2.78 -5.17 4.21
CA VAL A 114 3.03 -5.11 2.76
C VAL A 114 4.06 -6.17 2.40
N THR A 115 3.70 -7.10 1.51
CA THR A 115 4.66 -8.06 0.97
C THR A 115 5.43 -7.41 -0.18
N LEU A 116 6.75 -7.33 -0.04
CA LEU A 116 7.63 -6.87 -1.10
C LEU A 116 8.02 -8.03 -1.99
N THR A 117 7.82 -7.82 -3.28
CA THR A 117 8.14 -8.76 -4.34
C THR A 117 9.18 -8.14 -5.26
N VAL A 118 10.01 -8.98 -5.87
CA VAL A 118 10.80 -8.52 -7.02
C VAL A 118 9.84 -8.11 -8.13
N ALA A 119 10.17 -7.04 -8.85
CA ALA A 119 9.46 -6.75 -10.09
C ALA A 119 9.58 -7.97 -10.99
N ALA A 120 8.48 -8.37 -11.63
CA ALA A 120 8.58 -9.32 -12.74
C ALA A 120 9.53 -8.72 -13.79
N PRO A 121 10.35 -9.56 -14.46
CA PRO A 121 11.11 -9.08 -15.62
C PRO A 121 10.14 -8.47 -16.63
N ASP A 122 10.63 -7.51 -17.44
CA ASP A 122 9.89 -7.04 -18.60
C ASP A 122 9.53 -8.26 -19.45
N PRO A 123 8.26 -8.48 -19.85
CA PRO A 123 7.90 -9.59 -20.72
C PRO A 123 8.80 -9.69 -21.95
N ASN A 124 9.24 -8.55 -22.50
CA ASN A 124 10.09 -8.49 -23.69
C ASN A 124 11.58 -8.84 -23.43
N ASP A 125 11.96 -9.11 -22.17
CA ASP A 125 13.29 -9.56 -21.76
C ASP A 125 13.29 -11.05 -21.36
N VAL A 126 12.16 -11.75 -21.56
CA VAL A 126 12.03 -13.20 -21.34
C VAL A 126 12.18 -13.89 -22.69
N ASP A 127 12.87 -15.03 -22.71
CA ASP A 127 13.03 -15.90 -23.88
C ASP A 127 11.96 -17.00 -23.77
N ASP A 128 10.80 -16.77 -24.39
CA ASP A 128 9.60 -17.59 -24.22
C ASP A 128 9.67 -18.95 -24.97
N ASP A 129 10.48 -19.05 -26.03
CA ASP A 129 10.64 -20.26 -26.85
C ASP A 129 11.96 -21.02 -26.68
N GLY A 130 12.96 -20.40 -26.05
CA GLY A 130 14.22 -21.00 -25.64
C GLY A 130 15.31 -21.05 -26.72
N ASP A 131 15.25 -20.21 -27.75
CA ASP A 131 16.31 -20.11 -28.76
C ASP A 131 17.49 -19.20 -28.38
N GLY A 132 17.32 -18.44 -27.29
CA GLY A 132 18.34 -17.57 -26.72
C GLY A 132 18.24 -16.10 -27.14
N PHE A 133 17.19 -15.72 -27.87
CA PHE A 133 16.81 -14.34 -28.13
C PHE A 133 15.53 -13.98 -27.36
N THR A 134 15.24 -12.67 -27.31
CA THR A 134 14.06 -12.08 -26.65
C THR A 134 13.54 -10.99 -27.58
N GLU A 135 12.32 -10.49 -27.41
CA GLU A 135 11.82 -9.42 -28.29
C GLU A 135 12.72 -8.17 -28.25
N ASN A 136 13.25 -7.80 -27.08
CA ASN A 136 14.17 -6.67 -26.95
C ASN A 136 15.56 -6.93 -27.57
N GLN A 137 15.90 -8.19 -27.83
CA GLN A 137 17.13 -8.59 -28.54
C GLN A 137 16.90 -8.73 -30.05
N GLY A 138 15.68 -8.53 -30.54
CA GLY A 138 15.33 -8.52 -31.95
C GLY A 138 14.56 -9.75 -32.41
N ASP A 139 14.10 -10.61 -31.49
CA ASP A 139 13.22 -11.71 -31.85
C ASP A 139 11.89 -11.16 -32.41
N CYS A 140 11.54 -11.61 -33.61
CA CYS A 140 10.34 -11.16 -34.31
C CYS A 140 9.12 -12.06 -34.03
N ASP A 141 9.30 -13.19 -33.35
CA ASP A 141 8.28 -14.08 -32.81
C ASP A 141 8.86 -15.01 -31.74
N ASP A 142 8.93 -14.46 -30.52
CA ASP A 142 9.44 -15.08 -29.29
C ASP A 142 8.66 -16.34 -28.84
N SER A 143 7.67 -16.77 -29.63
CA SER A 143 6.92 -18.00 -29.42
C SER A 143 7.37 -19.14 -30.35
N ASN A 144 8.36 -18.90 -31.20
CA ASN A 144 8.84 -19.82 -32.22
C ASN A 144 10.36 -19.77 -32.38
N ALA A 145 11.03 -20.75 -31.76
CA ALA A 145 12.48 -20.95 -31.74
C ALA A 145 13.16 -21.15 -33.12
N ASN A 146 12.43 -21.01 -34.23
CA ASN A 146 12.94 -20.97 -35.59
C ASN A 146 12.75 -19.58 -36.24
N ARG A 147 12.55 -18.52 -35.45
CA ARG A 147 12.30 -17.16 -35.92
C ARG A 147 13.05 -16.14 -35.07
N PHE A 148 14.37 -16.12 -35.20
CA PHE A 148 15.26 -15.27 -34.40
C PHE A 148 16.36 -14.61 -35.25
N PRO A 149 16.95 -13.50 -34.77
CA PRO A 149 18.04 -12.79 -35.44
C PRO A 149 19.17 -13.69 -35.97
N GLY A 150 19.29 -13.77 -37.30
CA GLY A 150 20.36 -14.50 -37.99
C GLY A 150 20.19 -16.02 -38.09
N ASN A 151 18.98 -16.54 -37.83
CA ASN A 151 18.63 -17.92 -38.18
C ASN A 151 18.71 -18.15 -39.71
N PRO A 152 18.94 -19.36 -40.24
CA PRO A 152 18.86 -19.57 -41.69
C PRO A 152 17.42 -19.49 -42.23
N GLU A 153 17.23 -18.68 -43.26
CA GLU A 153 15.97 -18.59 -44.01
C GLU A 153 15.56 -19.93 -44.66
N LEU A 154 14.28 -20.24 -44.56
CA LEU A 154 13.62 -21.30 -45.32
C LEU A 154 12.82 -20.69 -46.48
N CYS A 155 12.31 -21.53 -47.37
CA CYS A 155 11.36 -21.10 -48.40
C CYS A 155 9.95 -21.53 -47.96
N ASP A 156 9.50 -20.99 -46.83
CA ASP A 156 8.21 -21.32 -46.20
C ASP A 156 7.26 -20.12 -46.10
N GLY A 157 7.68 -18.95 -46.61
CA GLY A 157 6.92 -17.71 -46.62
C GLY A 157 7.00 -16.95 -45.30
N VAL A 158 7.96 -17.28 -44.45
CA VAL A 158 8.21 -16.68 -43.14
C VAL A 158 9.60 -16.04 -43.14
N ASP A 159 9.72 -14.91 -42.46
CA ASP A 159 11.01 -14.31 -42.10
C ASP A 159 11.51 -15.05 -40.84
N ASN A 160 12.44 -15.99 -41.04
CA ASN A 160 13.03 -16.85 -40.02
C ASN A 160 14.20 -16.17 -39.30
N ASP A 161 14.87 -15.22 -39.93
CA ASP A 161 16.09 -14.58 -39.45
C ASP A 161 15.88 -13.17 -38.87
N CYS A 162 14.64 -12.70 -38.92
CA CYS A 162 14.15 -11.43 -38.40
C CYS A 162 14.86 -10.19 -38.99
N ASP A 163 15.36 -10.26 -40.23
CA ASP A 163 16.01 -9.13 -40.91
C ASP A 163 15.02 -8.21 -41.66
N GLY A 164 13.76 -8.62 -41.78
CA GLY A 164 12.67 -7.92 -42.46
C GLY A 164 12.45 -8.33 -43.92
N ALA A 165 13.22 -9.27 -44.46
CA ALA A 165 13.01 -9.90 -45.76
C ALA A 165 12.43 -11.31 -45.58
N VAL A 166 11.39 -11.64 -46.37
CA VAL A 166 10.81 -12.99 -46.36
C VAL A 166 11.55 -13.87 -47.36
N ASP A 167 11.97 -15.05 -46.90
CA ASP A 167 12.66 -16.10 -47.65
C ASP A 167 13.98 -15.67 -48.32
N ASP A 168 14.48 -14.46 -48.12
CA ASP A 168 15.72 -13.91 -48.72
C ASP A 168 15.95 -14.13 -50.23
N GLY A 169 14.87 -14.30 -50.98
CA GLY A 169 14.94 -14.68 -52.40
C GLY A 169 15.38 -16.13 -52.65
N ILE A 170 15.39 -16.98 -51.63
CA ILE A 170 15.41 -18.43 -51.73
C ILE A 170 14.10 -18.88 -52.41
N ALA A 171 14.24 -19.64 -53.49
CA ALA A 171 13.14 -20.22 -54.24
C ALA A 171 13.15 -21.76 -54.07
N PRO A 172 11.99 -22.43 -54.16
CA PRO A 172 11.86 -23.86 -53.91
C PRO A 172 12.54 -24.76 -54.96
#